data_AF-I3SXS2-F1
#
_entry.id   AF-I3SXS2-F1
#
_cell.length_a   1.000
_cell.length_b   1.000
_cell.length_c   1.000
_cell.angle_alpha   90.00
_cell.angle_beta   90.00
_cell.angle_gamma   90.00
#
_symmetry.space_group_name_H-M   'P 1'
#
loop_
_entity.id
_entity.type
_entity.pdbx_description
1 polymer ?
#
loop_
_entity_poly.entity_id
_entity_poly.type
_entity_poly.pdbx_seq_one_letter_code
_entity_poly.pdbx_strand_id
1 'polypeptide(L)'
;MAKKEMEEGGKRNAIELFFLTTLILWLASVSFQIILTHQTRLLYIIAGSFFYQTSNSLIRYFSPKSSLSDPLFVNTAVSLIHSLVTSSSVIFILSKQWLNNGLSGMFDHSQLVEGTWSWAFEALCFSCGYFAYDQWDMLHYRLYSGWIPSILLHHLVLLICFTLALYRNITINYLILTLICELHSIFLHVRKVRRMAGIRDARSVIVKLEWCLNWTPFFVARCVSHVLITAKLIKDAHKFGKGVELPLALFGMAGMNILNIGLGMDFLKAFKRERKSQHANHRQHHE
;
A
#
# COMPACT_ATOMS: atom_id res chain seq x y z
N MET A 1 -33.29 -14.10 -10.32
CA MET A 1 -32.08 -13.47 -10.90
C MET A 1 -32.09 -11.97 -10.68
N ALA A 2 -33.09 -11.24 -11.20
CA ALA A 2 -33.24 -9.79 -11.04
C ALA A 2 -33.20 -9.24 -9.60
N LYS A 3 -33.84 -9.92 -8.63
CA LYS A 3 -33.81 -9.47 -7.21
C LYS A 3 -32.40 -9.54 -6.60
N LYS A 4 -31.61 -10.55 -6.97
CA LYS A 4 -30.23 -10.73 -6.51
C LYS A 4 -29.29 -9.73 -7.19
N GLU A 5 -29.50 -9.45 -8.46
CA GLU A 5 -28.76 -8.41 -9.21
C GLU A 5 -29.06 -7.00 -8.70
N MET A 6 -30.33 -6.69 -8.37
CA MET A 6 -30.71 -5.44 -7.70
C MET A 6 -30.07 -5.31 -6.32
N GLU A 7 -30.06 -6.37 -5.52
CA GLU A 7 -29.47 -6.35 -4.18
C GLU A 7 -27.94 -6.21 -4.22
N GLU A 8 -27.28 -6.89 -5.17
CA GLU A 8 -25.83 -6.74 -5.41
C GLU A 8 -25.49 -5.35 -5.95
N GLY A 9 -26.32 -4.78 -6.83
CA GLY A 9 -26.17 -3.42 -7.33
C GLY A 9 -26.32 -2.37 -6.22
N GLY A 10 -27.33 -2.52 -5.36
CA GLY A 10 -27.54 -1.64 -4.21
C GLY A 10 -26.38 -1.67 -3.21
N LYS A 11 -25.85 -2.87 -2.91
CA LYS A 11 -24.68 -3.02 -2.03
C LYS A 11 -23.43 -2.38 -2.63
N ARG A 12 -23.19 -2.51 -3.93
CA ARG A 12 -22.05 -1.87 -4.61
C ARG A 12 -22.14 -0.35 -4.58
N ASN A 13 -23.31 0.21 -4.86
CA ASN A 13 -23.50 1.67 -4.81
C ASN A 13 -23.25 2.24 -3.41
N ALA A 14 -23.63 1.52 -2.34
CA ALA A 14 -23.34 1.94 -0.98
C ALA A 14 -21.83 1.96 -0.65
N ILE A 15 -21.08 0.97 -1.15
CA ILE A 15 -19.62 0.91 -1.01
C ILE A 15 -18.95 2.08 -1.72
N GLU A 16 -19.33 2.34 -2.99
CA GLU A 16 -18.81 3.48 -3.77
C GLU A 16 -19.06 4.79 -3.05
N LEU A 17 -20.30 5.00 -2.58
CA LEU A 17 -20.69 6.19 -1.85
C LEU A 17 -19.85 6.36 -0.57
N PHE A 18 -19.70 5.31 0.23
CA PHE A 18 -18.92 5.38 1.47
C PHE A 18 -17.46 5.78 1.23
N PHE A 19 -16.76 5.11 0.32
CA PHE A 19 -15.34 5.38 0.05
C PHE A 19 -15.14 6.71 -0.70
N LEU A 20 -16.09 7.12 -1.53
CA LEU A 20 -16.05 8.44 -2.17
C LEU A 20 -16.28 9.56 -1.16
N THR A 21 -17.30 9.44 -0.30
CA THR A 21 -17.59 10.44 0.74
C THR A 21 -16.42 10.59 1.71
N THR A 22 -15.84 9.49 2.18
CA THR A 22 -14.66 9.55 3.06
C THR A 22 -13.45 10.18 2.36
N LEU A 23 -13.23 9.91 1.07
CA LEU A 23 -12.17 10.56 0.29
C LEU A 23 -12.40 12.07 0.13
N ILE A 24 -13.63 12.50 -0.13
CA ILE A 24 -13.99 13.93 -0.25
C ILE A 24 -13.79 14.64 1.09
N LEU A 25 -14.24 14.03 2.20
CA LEU A 25 -14.04 14.59 3.55
C LEU A 25 -12.55 14.69 3.89
N TRP A 26 -11.76 13.69 3.52
CA TRP A 26 -10.32 13.70 3.69
C TRP A 26 -9.65 14.82 2.86
N LEU A 27 -10.03 14.98 1.59
CA LEU A 27 -9.53 16.06 0.73
C LEU A 27 -9.89 17.44 1.29
N ALA A 28 -11.12 17.62 1.78
CA ALA A 28 -11.54 18.85 2.43
C ALA A 28 -10.70 19.16 3.68
N SER A 29 -10.43 18.13 4.50
CA SER A 29 -9.55 18.27 5.68
C SER A 29 -8.13 18.69 5.32
N VAL A 30 -7.51 18.06 4.30
CA VAL A 30 -6.16 18.41 3.84
C VAL A 30 -6.13 19.83 3.28
N SER A 31 -7.14 20.18 2.48
CA SER A 31 -7.26 21.53 1.89
C SER A 31 -7.43 22.60 2.98
N PHE A 32 -8.25 22.33 4.00
CA PHE A 32 -8.41 23.19 5.17
C PHE A 32 -7.05 23.44 5.85
N GLN A 33 -6.26 22.39 6.11
CA GLN A 33 -4.95 22.53 6.72
C GLN A 33 -3.97 23.34 5.85
N ILE A 34 -3.94 23.12 4.55
CA ILE A 34 -3.07 23.87 3.63
C ILE A 34 -3.44 25.36 3.59
N ILE A 35 -4.73 25.66 3.41
CA ILE A 35 -5.20 27.02 3.12
C ILE A 35 -5.30 27.85 4.40
N LEU A 36 -5.92 27.31 5.45
CA LEU A 36 -6.29 28.09 6.63
C LEU A 36 -5.25 28.03 7.75
N THR A 37 -4.45 26.96 7.81
CA THR A 37 -3.34 26.85 8.77
C THR A 37 -1.96 27.10 8.15
N HIS A 38 -1.92 27.42 6.84
CA HIS A 38 -0.71 27.70 6.08
C HIS A 38 0.37 26.61 6.14
N GLN A 39 -0.02 25.32 6.33
CA GLN A 39 0.91 24.19 6.32
C GLN A 39 1.33 23.81 4.89
N THR A 40 2.18 24.63 4.28
CA THR A 40 2.64 24.47 2.89
C THR A 40 3.39 23.16 2.63
N ARG A 41 3.97 22.53 3.66
CA ARG A 41 4.60 21.20 3.52
C ARG A 41 3.62 20.12 3.08
N LEU A 42 2.32 20.27 3.35
CA LEU A 42 1.32 19.32 2.88
C LEU A 42 1.11 19.37 1.36
N LEU A 43 1.66 20.36 0.65
CA LEU A 43 1.63 20.41 -0.83
C LEU A 43 2.33 19.20 -1.48
N TYR A 44 3.23 18.51 -0.78
CA TYR A 44 3.80 17.24 -1.25
C TYR A 44 2.72 16.15 -1.45
N ILE A 45 1.57 16.23 -0.76
CA ILE A 45 0.42 15.35 -1.03
C ILE A 45 -0.13 15.63 -2.43
N ILE A 46 -0.34 16.91 -2.76
CA ILE A 46 -0.85 17.32 -4.08
C ILE A 46 0.15 16.93 -5.18
N ALA A 47 1.45 17.16 -4.94
CA ALA A 47 2.50 16.75 -5.86
C ALA A 47 2.50 15.24 -6.12
N GLY A 48 2.32 14.42 -5.06
CA GLY A 48 2.15 12.98 -5.18
C GLY A 48 0.95 12.61 -6.05
N SER A 49 -0.24 13.13 -5.74
CA SER A 49 -1.45 12.85 -6.52
C SER A 49 -1.28 13.20 -8.00
N PHE A 50 -0.68 14.37 -8.30
CA PHE A 50 -0.44 14.81 -9.67
C PHE A 50 0.56 13.92 -10.40
N PHE A 51 1.64 13.50 -9.72
CA PHE A 51 2.65 12.60 -10.29
C PHE A 51 2.04 11.26 -10.71
N TYR A 52 1.22 10.63 -9.86
CA TYR A 52 0.60 9.34 -10.19
C TYR A 52 -0.53 9.45 -11.20
N GLN A 53 -1.31 10.54 -11.17
CA GLN A 53 -2.28 10.84 -12.23
C GLN A 53 -1.59 11.02 -13.59
N THR A 54 -0.46 11.72 -13.62
CA THR A 54 0.35 11.89 -14.84
C THR A 54 0.91 10.55 -15.29
N SER A 55 1.40 9.72 -14.37
CA SER A 55 1.88 8.37 -14.67
C SER A 55 0.80 7.50 -15.31
N ASN A 56 -0.43 7.54 -14.79
CA ASN A 56 -1.58 6.85 -15.38
C ASN A 56 -1.84 7.31 -16.82
N SER A 57 -1.93 8.63 -17.03
CA SER A 57 -2.14 9.21 -18.36
C SER A 57 -1.04 8.81 -19.35
N LEU A 58 0.23 8.83 -18.93
CA LEU A 58 1.36 8.42 -19.76
C LEU A 58 1.30 6.92 -20.11
N ILE A 59 1.01 6.05 -19.15
CA ILE A 59 0.89 4.61 -19.41
C ILE A 59 -0.22 4.32 -20.43
N ARG A 60 -1.39 4.98 -20.29
CA ARG A 60 -2.50 4.87 -21.25
C ARG A 60 -2.12 5.38 -22.63
N TYR A 61 -1.41 6.50 -22.69
CA TYR A 61 -0.94 7.10 -23.95
C TYR A 61 0.05 6.18 -24.69
N PHE A 62 1.06 5.65 -24.00
CA PHE A 62 2.06 4.78 -24.60
C PHE A 62 1.58 3.33 -24.84
N SER A 63 0.44 2.94 -24.29
CA SER A 63 -0.12 1.59 -24.41
C SER A 63 -1.50 1.58 -25.08
N PRO A 64 -1.64 2.02 -26.34
CA PRO A 64 -2.93 2.13 -27.02
C PRO A 64 -3.57 0.77 -27.37
N LYS A 65 -2.85 -0.35 -27.23
CA LYS A 65 -3.40 -1.70 -27.46
C LYS A 65 -4.47 -2.01 -26.42
N SER A 66 -5.63 -2.51 -26.86
CA SER A 66 -6.81 -2.76 -26.01
C SER A 66 -6.56 -3.64 -24.77
N SER A 67 -5.55 -4.52 -24.80
CA SER A 67 -5.17 -5.37 -23.66
C SER A 67 -4.30 -4.66 -22.61
N LEU A 68 -3.59 -3.60 -22.99
CA LEU A 68 -2.71 -2.81 -22.10
C LEU A 68 -3.36 -1.49 -21.66
N SER A 69 -4.43 -1.05 -22.34
CA SER A 69 -5.28 0.06 -21.90
C SER A 69 -6.35 -0.35 -20.88
N ASP A 70 -6.43 -1.64 -20.56
CA ASP A 70 -7.27 -2.19 -19.50
C ASP A 70 -7.05 -1.42 -18.19
N PRO A 71 -8.10 -0.84 -17.58
CA PRO A 71 -7.95 -0.04 -16.36
C PRO A 71 -7.24 -0.77 -15.22
N LEU A 72 -7.45 -2.08 -15.07
CA LEU A 72 -6.76 -2.87 -14.05
C LEU A 72 -5.26 -3.00 -14.33
N PHE A 73 -4.86 -3.08 -15.61
CA PHE A 73 -3.45 -3.11 -16.00
C PHE A 73 -2.77 -1.79 -15.63
N VAL A 74 -3.39 -0.67 -16.06
CA VAL A 74 -2.87 0.68 -15.80
C VAL A 74 -2.75 0.93 -14.30
N ASN A 75 -3.81 0.65 -13.53
CA ASN A 75 -3.80 0.77 -12.08
C ASN A 75 -2.67 -0.05 -11.43
N THR A 76 -2.49 -1.30 -11.87
CA THR A 76 -1.42 -2.17 -11.36
C THR A 76 -0.02 -1.64 -11.72
N ALA A 77 0.15 -1.07 -12.92
CA ALA A 77 1.40 -0.47 -13.35
C ALA A 77 1.73 0.83 -12.59
N VAL A 78 0.74 1.68 -12.32
CA VAL A 78 0.93 2.88 -11.48
C VAL A 78 1.26 2.47 -10.04
N SER A 79 0.59 1.44 -9.52
CA SER A 79 0.91 0.85 -8.20
C SER A 79 2.33 0.28 -8.14
N LEU A 80 2.84 -0.30 -9.23
CA LEU A 80 4.23 -0.71 -9.34
C LEU A 80 5.18 0.49 -9.22
N ILE A 81 4.90 1.59 -9.94
CA ILE A 81 5.70 2.82 -9.83
C ILE A 81 5.69 3.34 -8.39
N HIS A 82 4.53 3.35 -7.74
CA HIS A 82 4.42 3.72 -6.32
C HIS A 82 5.32 2.88 -5.43
N SER A 83 5.19 1.55 -5.52
CA SER A 83 5.99 0.64 -4.69
C SER A 83 7.49 0.81 -4.91
N LEU A 84 7.94 1.12 -6.14
CA LEU A 84 9.34 1.41 -6.47
C LEU A 84 9.81 2.72 -5.84
N VAL A 85 9.04 3.81 -6.01
CA VAL A 85 9.37 5.13 -5.47
C VAL A 85 9.40 5.08 -3.94
N THR A 86 8.35 4.57 -3.30
CA THR A 86 8.26 4.51 -1.84
C THR A 86 9.30 3.59 -1.24
N SER A 87 9.56 2.42 -1.83
CA SER A 87 10.63 1.53 -1.36
C SER A 87 12.00 2.18 -1.45
N SER A 88 12.29 2.90 -2.55
CA SER A 88 13.55 3.61 -2.73
C SER A 88 13.71 4.73 -1.69
N SER A 89 12.64 5.49 -1.43
CA SER A 89 12.63 6.51 -0.38
C SER A 89 12.85 5.92 1.01
N VAL A 90 12.16 4.82 1.36
CA VAL A 90 12.31 4.14 2.65
C VAL A 90 13.74 3.64 2.83
N ILE A 91 14.30 2.93 1.83
CA ILE A 91 15.69 2.45 1.89
C ILE A 91 16.66 3.62 2.08
N PHE A 92 16.47 4.71 1.34
CA PHE A 92 17.32 5.90 1.46
C PHE A 92 17.25 6.52 2.85
N ILE A 93 16.05 6.72 3.40
CA ILE A 93 15.82 7.28 4.73
C ILE A 93 16.47 6.40 5.80
N LEU A 94 16.22 5.08 5.76
CA LEU A 94 16.77 4.13 6.73
C LEU A 94 18.30 4.03 6.64
N SER A 95 18.86 4.03 5.43
CA SER A 95 20.31 4.00 5.24
C SER A 95 20.97 5.25 5.81
N LYS A 96 20.40 6.44 5.53
CA LYS A 96 20.90 7.70 6.07
C LYS A 96 20.81 7.74 7.59
N GLN A 97 19.69 7.29 8.16
CA GLN A 97 19.48 7.29 9.59
C GLN A 97 20.40 6.29 10.31
N TRP A 98 20.62 5.12 9.72
CA TRP A 98 21.56 4.12 10.23
C TRP A 98 23.00 4.66 10.23
N LEU A 99 23.43 5.31 9.15
CA LEU A 99 24.78 5.89 9.06
C LEU A 99 25.00 7.01 10.09
N ASN A 100 23.97 7.81 10.38
CA ASN A 100 24.11 8.97 11.28
C ASN A 100 23.99 8.60 12.76
N ASN A 101 23.08 7.70 13.14
CA ASN A 101 22.69 7.46 14.54
C ASN A 101 22.95 6.02 15.01
N GLY A 102 23.48 5.16 14.13
CA GLY A 102 23.61 3.73 14.40
C GLY A 102 22.26 3.02 14.50
N LEU A 103 22.30 1.68 14.58
CA LEU A 103 21.09 0.87 14.57
C LEU A 103 20.32 0.98 15.90
N SER A 104 21.01 1.13 17.02
CA SER A 104 20.38 1.27 18.35
C SER A 104 19.65 2.60 18.49
N GLY A 105 20.31 3.72 18.15
CA GLY A 105 19.72 5.06 18.30
C GLY A 105 18.56 5.32 17.35
N MET A 106 18.54 4.67 16.18
CA MET A 106 17.43 4.79 15.23
C MET A 106 16.07 4.37 15.83
N PHE A 107 16.06 3.37 16.72
CA PHE A 107 14.81 2.83 17.28
C PHE A 107 14.43 3.40 18.65
N ASP A 108 15.08 4.48 19.09
CA ASP A 108 14.73 5.15 20.35
C ASP A 108 13.33 5.77 20.29
N HIS A 109 12.65 5.83 21.44
CA HIS A 109 11.26 6.30 21.51
C HIS A 109 11.10 7.73 20.99
N SER A 110 11.94 8.65 21.47
CA SER A 110 11.92 10.05 21.06
C SER A 110 12.19 10.19 19.56
N GLN A 111 13.09 9.38 19.00
CA GLN A 111 13.34 9.36 17.56
C GLN A 111 12.12 8.87 16.77
N LEU A 112 11.43 7.82 17.22
CA LEU A 112 10.31 7.23 16.47
C LEU A 112 8.98 7.98 16.62
N VAL A 113 8.74 8.60 17.77
CA VAL A 113 7.47 9.27 18.10
C VAL A 113 7.54 10.78 17.87
N GLU A 114 8.56 11.45 18.42
CA GLU A 114 8.65 12.92 18.43
C GLU A 114 9.50 13.44 17.26
N GLY A 115 10.48 12.65 16.84
CA GLY A 115 11.37 12.97 15.75
C GLY A 115 10.75 12.73 14.37
N THR A 116 11.33 13.42 13.38
CA THR A 116 11.04 13.22 11.96
C THR A 116 12.38 13.07 11.24
N TRP A 117 12.65 11.88 10.69
CA TRP A 117 13.88 11.65 9.93
C TRP A 117 13.90 12.52 8.67
N SER A 118 15.09 12.86 8.18
CA SER A 118 15.21 13.62 6.93
C SER A 118 14.45 12.91 5.80
N TRP A 119 13.62 13.65 5.06
CA TRP A 119 12.78 13.15 3.95
C TRP A 119 11.59 12.28 4.35
N ALA A 120 11.43 11.92 5.64
CA ALA A 120 10.33 11.08 6.09
C ALA A 120 8.97 11.75 5.91
N PHE A 121 8.86 13.04 6.25
CA PHE A 121 7.62 13.80 6.08
C PHE A 121 7.20 13.87 4.61
N GLU A 122 8.14 14.23 3.73
CA GLU A 122 7.91 14.38 2.30
C GLU A 122 7.54 13.05 1.64
N ALA A 123 8.24 11.96 1.98
CA ALA A 123 7.93 10.62 1.49
C ALA A 123 6.54 10.13 1.94
N LEU A 124 6.16 10.44 3.19
CA LEU A 124 4.86 10.10 3.74
C LEU A 124 3.74 10.91 3.06
N CYS A 125 3.92 12.22 2.87
CA CYS A 125 3.01 13.07 2.10
C CYS A 125 2.84 12.57 0.66
N PHE A 126 3.95 12.27 -0.02
CA PHE A 126 3.92 11.78 -1.40
C PHE A 126 3.17 10.44 -1.52
N SER A 127 3.35 9.56 -0.53
CA SER A 127 2.59 8.30 -0.42
C SER A 127 1.10 8.54 -0.12
N CYS A 128 0.74 9.51 0.73
CA CYS A 128 -0.66 9.93 0.92
C CYS A 128 -1.31 10.37 -0.40
N GLY A 129 -0.59 11.14 -1.22
CA GLY A 129 -1.06 11.56 -2.53
C GLY A 129 -1.38 10.37 -3.44
N TYR A 130 -0.50 9.36 -3.45
CA TYR A 130 -0.76 8.10 -4.14
C TYR A 130 -2.03 7.41 -3.63
N PHE A 131 -2.17 7.17 -2.31
CA PHE A 131 -3.30 6.40 -1.79
C PHE A 131 -4.64 7.06 -2.10
N ALA A 132 -4.69 8.40 -2.07
CA ALA A 132 -5.87 9.17 -2.44
C ALA A 132 -6.18 9.08 -3.94
N TYR A 133 -5.15 9.24 -4.78
CA TYR A 133 -5.27 9.07 -6.22
C TYR A 133 -5.74 7.65 -6.59
N ASP A 134 -5.13 6.61 -6.02
CA ASP A 134 -5.40 5.23 -6.36
C ASP A 134 -6.78 4.78 -5.84
N GLN A 135 -7.20 5.28 -4.67
CA GLN A 135 -8.58 5.10 -4.21
C GLN A 135 -9.59 5.71 -5.19
N TRP A 136 -9.34 6.93 -5.68
CA TRP A 136 -10.17 7.54 -6.71
C TRP A 136 -10.19 6.72 -8.02
N ASP A 137 -9.03 6.29 -8.51
CA ASP A 137 -8.88 5.48 -9.73
C ASP A 137 -9.64 4.14 -9.60
N MET A 138 -9.50 3.45 -8.46
CA MET A 138 -10.23 2.21 -8.17
C MET A 138 -11.75 2.41 -8.10
N LEU A 139 -12.23 3.52 -7.54
CA LEU A 139 -13.66 3.84 -7.49
C LEU A 139 -14.19 4.18 -8.90
N HIS A 140 -13.46 5.00 -9.65
CA HIS A 140 -13.85 5.44 -10.98
C HIS A 140 -13.95 4.27 -11.97
N TYR A 141 -12.97 3.36 -11.95
CA TYR A 141 -12.93 2.18 -12.83
C TYR A 141 -13.48 0.90 -12.19
N ARG A 142 -14.03 0.97 -10.98
CA ARG A 142 -14.63 -0.15 -10.24
C ARG A 142 -13.68 -1.35 -10.06
N LEU A 143 -12.43 -1.07 -9.71
CA LEU A 143 -11.34 -2.06 -9.59
C LEU A 143 -11.29 -2.78 -8.23
N TYR A 144 -12.45 -2.95 -7.59
CA TYR A 144 -12.59 -3.56 -6.27
C TYR A 144 -13.63 -4.68 -6.30
N SER A 145 -13.56 -5.60 -5.33
CA SER A 145 -14.48 -6.73 -5.27
C SER A 145 -14.83 -7.11 -3.82
N GLY A 146 -15.99 -7.72 -3.64
CA GLY A 146 -16.50 -8.13 -2.33
C GLY A 146 -17.29 -7.03 -1.61
N TRP A 147 -17.94 -7.42 -0.52
CA TRP A 147 -18.72 -6.49 0.32
C TRP A 147 -17.83 -5.60 1.19
N ILE A 148 -16.69 -6.14 1.65
CA ILE A 148 -15.63 -5.39 2.33
C ILE A 148 -14.38 -5.44 1.44
N PRO A 149 -14.23 -4.50 0.50
CA PRO A 149 -13.07 -4.47 -0.38
C PRO A 149 -11.81 -4.16 0.44
N SER A 150 -10.99 -5.19 0.68
CA SER A 150 -9.79 -5.12 1.52
C SER A 150 -8.80 -4.05 1.06
N ILE A 151 -8.69 -3.83 -0.25
CA ILE A 151 -7.80 -2.81 -0.83
C ILE A 151 -8.28 -1.38 -0.54
N LEU A 152 -9.59 -1.11 -0.63
CA LEU A 152 -10.14 0.21 -0.29
C LEU A 152 -10.06 0.46 1.22
N LEU A 153 -10.31 -0.57 2.04
CA LEU A 153 -10.15 -0.47 3.49
C LEU A 153 -8.69 -0.18 3.89
N HIS A 154 -7.73 -0.82 3.21
CA HIS A 154 -6.31 -0.56 3.38
C HIS A 154 -5.97 0.92 3.11
N HIS A 155 -6.47 1.48 2.01
CA HIS A 155 -6.24 2.89 1.65
C HIS A 155 -6.86 3.83 2.68
N LEU A 156 -8.09 3.54 3.12
CA LEU A 156 -8.76 4.33 4.16
C LEU A 156 -7.96 4.36 5.47
N VAL A 157 -7.50 3.19 5.95
CA VAL A 157 -6.69 3.11 7.18
C VAL A 157 -5.40 3.89 7.04
N LEU A 158 -4.70 3.75 5.92
CA LEU A 158 -3.46 4.48 5.65
C LEU A 158 -3.69 5.98 5.57
N LEU A 159 -4.71 6.43 4.84
CA LEU A 159 -5.03 7.85 4.70
C LEU A 159 -5.34 8.49 6.06
N ILE A 160 -6.08 7.83 6.94
CA ILE A 160 -6.38 8.32 8.29
C ILE A 160 -5.12 8.36 9.16
N CYS A 161 -4.35 7.26 9.21
CA CYS A 161 -3.17 7.18 10.07
C CYS A 161 -2.08 8.16 9.63
N PHE A 162 -1.85 8.25 8.32
CA PHE A 162 -0.80 9.10 7.77
C PHE A 162 -1.14 10.58 7.94
N THR A 163 -2.36 11.02 7.62
CA THR A 163 -2.67 12.45 7.77
C THR A 163 -2.73 12.89 9.21
N LEU A 164 -3.18 12.05 10.15
CA LEU A 164 -3.10 12.46 11.55
C LEU A 164 -1.65 12.63 12.01
N ALA A 165 -0.75 11.71 11.62
CA ALA A 165 0.67 11.82 11.91
C ALA A 165 1.30 13.07 11.26
N LEU A 166 0.90 13.41 10.03
CA LEU A 166 1.36 14.61 9.33
C LEU A 166 0.84 15.90 10.00
N TYR A 167 -0.43 15.95 10.38
CA TYR A 167 -1.02 17.12 11.04
C TYR A 167 -0.43 17.38 12.42
N ARG A 168 -0.08 16.32 13.15
CA ARG A 168 0.51 16.43 14.49
C ARG A 168 2.03 16.43 14.48
N ASN A 169 2.66 16.11 13.35
CA ASN A 169 4.10 15.85 13.22
C ASN A 169 4.63 14.87 14.29
N ILE A 170 3.89 13.79 14.50
CA ILE A 170 4.18 12.75 15.51
C ILE A 170 4.07 11.38 14.84
N THR A 171 4.88 10.41 15.24
CA THR A 171 4.90 9.00 14.76
C THR A 171 5.20 8.81 13.27
N ILE A 172 5.67 9.84 12.57
CA ILE A 172 6.00 9.78 11.14
C ILE A 172 7.03 8.67 10.86
N ASN A 173 8.04 8.54 11.73
CA ASN A 173 9.10 7.54 11.56
C ASN A 173 8.58 6.12 11.73
N TYR A 174 7.60 5.88 12.62
CA TYR A 174 6.89 4.60 12.68
C TYR A 174 6.19 4.29 11.36
N LEU A 175 5.53 5.28 10.75
CA LEU A 175 4.83 5.07 9.48
C LEU A 175 5.83 4.79 8.33
N ILE A 176 6.98 5.46 8.30
CA ILE A 176 8.07 5.10 7.37
C ILE A 176 8.53 3.65 7.56
N LEU A 177 8.68 3.19 8.80
CA LEU A 177 9.01 1.79 9.07
C LEU A 177 7.92 0.85 8.56
N THR A 178 6.64 1.20 8.70
CA THR A 178 5.54 0.35 8.19
C THR A 178 5.56 0.24 6.66
N LEU A 179 5.98 1.29 5.95
CA LEU A 179 6.11 1.33 4.48
C LEU A 179 7.20 0.41 3.92
N ILE A 180 8.02 -0.23 4.76
CA ILE A 180 8.93 -1.29 4.30
C ILE A 180 8.17 -2.42 3.59
N CYS A 181 6.87 -2.59 3.88
CA CYS A 181 6.00 -3.54 3.19
C CYS A 181 5.89 -3.32 1.68
N GLU A 182 6.18 -2.11 1.19
CA GLU A 182 6.17 -1.79 -0.24
C GLU A 182 7.27 -2.52 -1.02
N LEU A 183 8.34 -2.97 -0.35
CA LEU A 183 9.35 -3.82 -0.97
C LEU A 183 8.75 -5.12 -1.50
N HIS A 184 7.79 -5.70 -0.74
CA HIS A 184 7.06 -6.86 -1.20
C HIS A 184 6.07 -6.51 -2.31
N SER A 185 5.42 -5.33 -2.22
CA SER A 185 4.47 -4.86 -3.23
C SER A 185 5.10 -4.79 -4.63
N ILE A 186 6.38 -4.43 -4.76
CA ILE A 186 7.12 -4.45 -6.04
C ILE A 186 6.97 -5.82 -6.71
N PHE A 187 7.33 -6.90 -6.00
CA PHE A 187 7.31 -8.25 -6.56
C PHE A 187 5.88 -8.74 -6.86
N LEU A 188 4.91 -8.35 -6.04
CA LEU A 188 3.49 -8.63 -6.29
C LEU A 188 3.01 -7.95 -7.58
N HIS A 189 3.28 -6.66 -7.74
CA HIS A 189 2.84 -5.89 -8.90
C HIS A 189 3.57 -6.32 -10.18
N VAL A 190 4.89 -6.56 -10.14
CA VAL A 190 5.64 -7.10 -11.28
C VAL A 190 5.02 -8.43 -11.74
N ARG A 191 4.76 -9.34 -10.80
CA ARG A 191 4.13 -10.63 -11.10
C ARG A 191 2.72 -10.44 -11.69
N LYS A 192 1.93 -9.52 -11.16
CA LYS A 192 0.57 -9.24 -11.64
C LYS A 192 0.59 -8.64 -13.06
N VAL A 193 1.39 -7.61 -13.30
CA VAL A 193 1.59 -6.97 -14.63
C VAL A 193 2.02 -7.99 -15.67
N ARG A 194 3.05 -8.81 -15.38
CA ARG A 194 3.52 -9.84 -16.30
C ARG A 194 2.42 -10.82 -16.70
N ARG A 195 1.62 -11.27 -15.72
CA ARG A 195 0.52 -12.21 -15.97
C ARG A 195 -0.62 -11.61 -16.78
N MET A 196 -0.88 -10.31 -16.60
CA MET A 196 -1.86 -9.56 -17.39
C MET A 196 -1.39 -9.34 -18.83
N ALA A 197 -0.09 -9.16 -19.04
CA ALA A 197 0.53 -9.06 -20.37
C ALA A 197 0.57 -10.39 -21.14
N GLY A 198 -0.04 -11.47 -20.63
CA GLY A 198 -0.11 -12.77 -21.31
C GLY A 198 1.18 -13.58 -21.28
N ILE A 199 2.24 -13.08 -20.65
CA ILE A 199 3.52 -13.79 -20.50
C ILE A 199 3.34 -14.84 -19.40
N ARG A 200 2.70 -15.98 -19.72
CA ARG A 200 2.43 -17.08 -18.78
C ARG A 200 3.47 -18.20 -18.87
N ASP A 201 4.11 -18.35 -20.04
CA ASP A 201 5.08 -19.41 -20.35
C ASP A 201 6.50 -19.07 -19.90
N ALA A 202 6.63 -18.67 -18.62
CA ALA A 202 7.94 -18.51 -18.02
C ALA A 202 8.53 -19.90 -17.72
N ARG A 203 9.78 -20.16 -18.14
CA ARG A 203 10.51 -21.40 -17.79
C ARG A 203 10.37 -21.68 -16.29
N SER A 204 10.29 -22.95 -15.89
CA SER A 204 10.04 -23.35 -14.48
C SER A 204 10.96 -22.66 -13.46
N VAL A 205 12.19 -22.30 -13.86
CA VAL A 205 13.17 -21.55 -13.08
C VAL A 205 12.71 -20.13 -12.76
N ILE A 206 12.16 -19.40 -13.74
CA ILE A 206 11.67 -18.02 -13.56
C ILE A 206 10.49 -18.02 -12.58
N VAL A 207 9.56 -18.97 -12.73
CA VAL A 207 8.42 -19.10 -11.82
C VAL A 207 8.88 -19.43 -10.40
N LYS A 208 9.86 -20.33 -10.23
CA LYS A 208 10.47 -20.62 -8.92
C LYS A 208 11.12 -19.39 -8.30
N LEU A 209 11.91 -18.65 -9.08
CA LEU A 209 12.57 -17.43 -8.64
C LEU A 209 11.55 -16.37 -8.22
N GLU A 210 10.49 -16.16 -8.99
CA GLU A 210 9.42 -15.23 -8.64
C GLU A 210 8.72 -15.59 -7.34
N TRP A 211 8.42 -16.88 -7.12
CA TRP A 211 7.83 -17.31 -5.86
C TRP A 211 8.79 -17.09 -4.69
N CYS A 212 10.08 -17.37 -4.86
CA CYS A 212 11.10 -17.06 -3.85
C CYS A 212 11.14 -15.55 -3.54
N LEU A 213 11.17 -14.71 -4.58
CA LEU A 213 11.20 -13.25 -4.47
C LEU A 213 9.90 -12.64 -3.96
N ASN A 214 8.78 -13.34 -3.99
CA ASN A 214 7.56 -12.87 -3.32
C ASN A 214 7.48 -13.38 -1.87
N TRP A 215 7.79 -14.67 -1.62
CA TRP A 215 7.74 -15.25 -0.28
C TRP A 215 8.72 -14.60 0.70
N THR A 216 9.96 -14.39 0.27
CA THR A 216 11.01 -13.86 1.16
C THR A 216 10.66 -12.45 1.64
N PRO A 217 10.35 -11.48 0.77
CA PRO A 217 9.95 -10.13 1.20
C PRO A 217 8.60 -10.11 1.89
N PHE A 218 7.66 -11.02 1.59
CA PHE A 218 6.42 -11.12 2.35
C PHE A 218 6.70 -11.38 3.84
N PHE A 219 7.51 -12.40 4.14
CA PHE A 219 7.83 -12.73 5.52
C PHE A 219 8.67 -11.65 6.20
N VAL A 220 9.70 -11.14 5.52
CA VAL A 220 10.60 -10.15 6.11
C VAL A 220 9.92 -8.79 6.26
N ALA A 221 9.44 -8.23 5.16
CA ALA A 221 8.99 -6.84 5.09
C ALA A 221 7.55 -6.61 5.59
N ARG A 222 6.70 -7.65 5.58
CA ARG A 222 5.34 -7.56 6.11
C ARG A 222 5.21 -8.25 7.46
N CYS A 223 5.51 -9.54 7.57
CA CYS A 223 5.27 -10.27 8.83
C CYS A 223 6.24 -9.84 9.95
N VAL A 224 7.53 -10.07 9.77
CA VAL A 224 8.53 -9.81 10.83
C VAL A 224 8.58 -8.33 11.17
N SER A 225 8.73 -7.44 10.18
CA SER A 225 8.79 -6.00 10.43
C SER A 225 7.54 -5.46 11.14
N HIS A 226 6.33 -5.83 10.70
CA HIS A 226 5.11 -5.28 11.33
C HIS A 226 4.91 -5.83 12.74
N VAL A 227 5.25 -7.10 13.01
CA VAL A 227 5.25 -7.67 14.37
C VAL A 227 6.25 -6.94 15.27
N LEU A 228 7.46 -6.66 14.78
CA LEU A 228 8.47 -5.92 15.54
C LEU A 228 8.02 -4.48 15.84
N ILE A 229 7.39 -3.80 14.87
CA ILE A 229 6.83 -2.46 15.07
C ILE A 229 5.72 -2.50 16.13
N THR A 230 4.80 -3.47 16.05
CA THR A 230 3.73 -3.65 17.05
C THR A 230 4.31 -3.94 18.44
N ALA A 231 5.28 -4.84 18.54
CA ALA A 231 5.95 -5.17 19.81
C ALA A 231 6.65 -3.94 20.40
N LYS A 232 7.28 -3.11 19.55
CA LYS A 232 7.93 -1.87 19.97
C LYS A 232 6.91 -0.85 20.48
N LEU A 233 5.79 -0.65 19.78
CA LEU A 233 4.70 0.22 20.23
C LEU A 233 4.14 -0.21 21.59
N ILE A 234 3.93 -1.51 21.80
CA ILE A 234 3.45 -2.05 23.08
C ILE A 234 4.48 -1.83 24.18
N LYS A 235 5.76 -2.13 23.91
CA LYS A 235 6.85 -1.93 24.88
C LYS A 235 6.97 -0.48 25.32
N ASP A 236 6.84 0.44 24.38
CA ASP A 236 6.93 1.88 24.63
C ASP A 236 5.60 2.54 24.97
N ALA A 237 4.50 1.78 25.11
CA ALA A 237 3.16 2.32 25.37
C ALA A 237 3.14 3.28 26.57
N HIS A 238 3.89 2.99 27.63
CA HIS A 238 3.99 3.81 28.83
C HIS A 238 4.70 5.16 28.61
N LYS A 239 5.44 5.32 27.51
CA LYS A 239 6.15 6.55 27.15
C LYS A 239 5.30 7.50 26.30
N PHE A 240 4.20 7.00 25.72
CA PHE A 240 3.26 7.86 25.02
C PHE A 240 2.55 8.77 26.02
N GLY A 241 2.39 10.04 25.65
CA GLY A 241 1.58 10.98 26.41
C GLY A 241 0.10 10.59 26.45
N LYS A 242 -0.68 11.31 27.26
CA LYS A 242 -2.15 11.17 27.26
C LYS A 242 -2.70 11.75 25.96
N GLY A 243 -3.14 10.89 25.04
CA GLY A 243 -3.62 11.34 23.74
C GLY A 243 -4.17 10.22 22.86
N VAL A 244 -4.45 10.56 21.60
CA VAL A 244 -5.04 9.66 20.60
C VAL A 244 -3.99 8.89 19.78
N GLU A 245 -2.72 9.24 19.93
CA GLU A 245 -1.59 8.74 19.14
C GLU A 245 -1.39 7.24 19.33
N LEU A 246 -1.29 6.78 20.58
CA LEU A 246 -1.08 5.36 20.88
C LEU A 246 -2.30 4.50 20.47
N PRO A 247 -3.56 4.84 20.84
CA PRO A 247 -4.72 4.10 20.38
C PRO A 247 -4.80 4.01 18.86
N LEU A 248 -4.52 5.11 18.15
CA LEU A 248 -4.55 5.11 16.69
C LEU A 248 -3.41 4.27 16.10
N ALA A 249 -2.19 4.38 16.61
CA ALA A 249 -1.05 3.59 16.13
C ALA A 249 -1.30 2.08 16.31
N LEU A 250 -1.84 1.67 17.47
CA LEU A 250 -2.22 0.28 17.71
C LEU A 250 -3.36 -0.18 16.80
N PHE A 251 -4.38 0.65 16.58
CA PHE A 251 -5.49 0.35 15.68
C PHE A 251 -5.01 0.20 14.22
N GLY A 252 -4.18 1.13 13.75
CA GLY A 252 -3.56 1.09 12.42
C GLY A 252 -2.73 -0.17 12.23
N MET A 253 -1.88 -0.52 13.21
CA MET A 253 -1.10 -1.76 13.17
C MET A 253 -1.97 -3.02 13.22
N ALA A 254 -3.04 -3.04 14.00
CA ALA A 254 -3.98 -4.15 14.03
C ALA A 254 -4.65 -4.35 12.66
N GLY A 255 -5.18 -3.27 12.07
CA GLY A 255 -5.77 -3.29 10.73
C GLY A 255 -4.78 -3.79 9.67
N MET A 256 -3.57 -3.26 9.67
CA MET A 256 -2.50 -3.66 8.73
C MET A 256 -2.10 -5.12 8.87
N ASN A 257 -1.97 -5.63 10.10
CA ASN A 257 -1.65 -7.05 10.33
C ASN A 257 -2.79 -7.97 9.86
N ILE A 258 -4.05 -7.62 10.10
CA ILE A 258 -5.21 -8.37 9.59
C ILE A 258 -5.20 -8.43 8.07
N LEU A 259 -4.95 -7.30 7.40
CA LEU A 259 -4.85 -7.23 5.94
C LEU A 259 -3.68 -8.08 5.41
N ASN A 260 -2.53 -8.07 6.08
CA ASN A 260 -1.38 -8.91 5.73
C ASN A 260 -1.69 -10.42 5.86
N ILE A 261 -2.46 -10.82 6.87
CA ILE A 261 -2.93 -12.22 7.01
C ILE A 261 -3.81 -12.60 5.82
N GLY A 262 -4.79 -11.75 5.47
CA GLY A 262 -5.65 -11.96 4.31
C GLY A 262 -4.86 -12.11 3.00
N LEU A 263 -3.90 -11.20 2.77
CA LEU A 263 -3.00 -11.27 1.62
C LEU A 263 -2.18 -12.57 1.61
N GLY A 264 -1.66 -13.00 2.76
CA GLY A 264 -0.92 -14.25 2.90
C GLY A 264 -1.77 -15.48 2.55
N MET A 265 -3.04 -15.49 2.95
CA MET A 265 -3.98 -16.56 2.57
C MET A 265 -4.23 -16.61 1.07
N ASP A 266 -4.41 -15.46 0.42
CA ASP A 266 -4.61 -15.40 -1.04
C ASP A 266 -3.35 -15.78 -1.80
N PHE A 267 -2.18 -15.40 -1.27
CA PHE A 267 -0.89 -15.79 -1.79
C PHE A 267 -0.68 -17.32 -1.72
N LEU A 268 -1.01 -17.96 -0.59
CA LEU A 268 -1.01 -19.42 -0.42
C LEU A 268 -1.95 -20.12 -1.39
N LYS A 269 -3.16 -19.60 -1.57
CA LYS A 269 -4.13 -20.16 -2.53
C LYS A 269 -3.60 -20.06 -3.97
N ALA A 270 -3.01 -18.93 -4.33
CA ALA A 270 -2.41 -18.72 -5.65
C ALA A 270 -1.24 -19.70 -5.90
N PHE A 271 -0.38 -19.92 -4.91
CA PHE A 271 0.73 -20.87 -4.97
C PHE A 271 0.25 -22.30 -5.19
N LYS A 272 -0.71 -22.75 -4.37
CA LYS A 272 -1.30 -24.09 -4.48
C LYS A 272 -1.94 -24.31 -5.85
N ARG A 273 -2.66 -23.30 -6.37
CA ARG A 273 -3.32 -23.38 -7.68
C ARG A 273 -2.31 -23.53 -8.82
N GLU A 274 -1.24 -22.74 -8.81
CA GLU A 274 -0.22 -22.79 -9.87
C GLU A 274 0.59 -24.07 -9.83
N ARG A 275 0.93 -24.56 -8.62
CA ARG A 275 1.60 -25.86 -8.45
C ARG A 275 0.75 -27.00 -9.01
N LYS A 276 -0.56 -27.02 -8.73
CA LYS A 276 -1.48 -28.03 -9.30
C LYS A 276 -1.51 -27.98 -10.82
N SER A 277 -1.55 -26.78 -11.42
CA SER A 277 -1.52 -26.60 -12.88
C SER A 277 -0.24 -27.16 -13.51
N GLN A 278 0.92 -26.94 -12.88
CA GLN A 278 2.20 -27.47 -13.36
C GLN A 278 2.24 -29.01 -13.31
N HIS A 279 1.68 -29.62 -12.26
CA HIS A 279 1.64 -31.09 -12.16
C HIS A 279 0.70 -31.70 -13.20
N ALA A 280 -0.43 -31.04 -13.52
CA ALA A 280 -1.36 -31.50 -14.55
C ALA A 280 -0.72 -31.44 -15.96
N ASN A 281 -0.08 -30.33 -16.32
CA ASN A 281 0.61 -30.20 -17.62
C ASN A 281 1.76 -31.20 -17.79
N HIS A 282 2.46 -31.54 -16.70
CA HIS A 282 3.54 -32.52 -16.77
C HIS A 282 3.01 -33.94 -17.04
N ARG A 283 1.86 -34.32 -16.47
CA ARG A 283 1.24 -35.63 -16.75
C ARG A 283 0.76 -35.75 -18.20
N GLN A 284 0.16 -34.70 -18.76
CA GLN A 284 -0.28 -34.69 -20.16
C GLN A 284 0.85 -34.76 -21.20
N HIS A 285 2.09 -34.39 -20.84
CA HIS A 285 3.25 -34.50 -21.73
C HIS A 285 3.98 -35.85 -21.63
N HIS A 286 3.57 -36.72 -20.70
CA HIS A 286 4.16 -38.04 -20.46
C HIS A 286 3.20 -39.20 -20.80
N GLU A 287 2.00 -38.90 -21.32
CA GLU A 287 1.08 -39.83 -22.00
C GLU A 287 1.17 -39.60 -23.51
#